data_AF-A0A8S3QY29-F1
#
_entry.id   AF-A0A8S3QY29-F1
#
_cell.length_a   1.000
_cell.length_b   1.000
_cell.length_c   1.000
_cell.angle_alpha   90.00
_cell.angle_beta   90.00
_cell.angle_gamma   90.00
#
_symmetry.space_group_name_H-M   'P 1'
#
loop_
_entity.id
_entity.type
_entity.pdbx_description
1 polymer ?
#
loop_
_entity_poly.entity_id
_entity_poly.type
_entity_poly.pdbx_seq_one_letter_code
_entity_poly.pdbx_strand_id
1 'polypeptide(L)'
;MALQQQITSFVSTANVGKLSATQENDDSVFSDSTPAKPKSAKRPHTCLSSDGDHSLCIETELNEIRNSMKNILRKEDVKLIVTETVTSLLTQMKKEMKKELKKEMMVEIQSNQEKVEQHFKSEVSRLSARIDSVEFDNANILEKNASLHKENRLLKEEIENTGKLDVNIDQSEIVAAHRIPGKPGKPRPILVKFLRMESKIALLRNRKLINEKLEVRISDDVTRLNQGLLNRLYLHEDVTSACVNCRGLSETVKRIDIFTKYKDLYDITILVDTHSTSEKEKQWLHEWGYVGKFSSYSSKSRGVAILFKNTFEFKIHDETIDLMGNFIILDITIQDYRITLAAIYGPNNDDPVFFENIKHKISRYSNSSIVVAGDWNVVQDYDMDTLHYRSENNPQSKAKIHESFKETEFIEKVKGDIKTVIEEYESDPSIDIETEDKQFNISYQLLWDMIKMKVRGSAISFSSFQKKEGNKKEKDLLYKISLLDEKLLENNLPSVYQEREGMELELKILREKNVKGIITRAKARWQVEGEKGSNYFCNLEKKHYTEKIIPKLILEDETEITDPSSIRNEQKQFYKNYILVVNHCYLKLTGTHFFNMIILLLQNRMRKRWVPVRDF
;
A
#
# COMPACT_ATOMS: atom_id res chain seq x y z
N MET A 1 5.72 -36.64 -12.68
CA MET A 1 4.69 -37.59 -12.20
C MET A 1 3.63 -37.90 -13.27
N ALA A 2 3.02 -36.92 -13.96
CA ALA A 2 2.08 -37.20 -15.07
C ALA A 2 2.72 -37.96 -16.27
N LEU A 3 4.00 -37.72 -16.58
CA LEU A 3 4.73 -38.42 -17.65
C LEU A 3 5.03 -39.90 -17.30
N GLN A 4 5.09 -40.24 -16.00
CA GLN A 4 5.39 -41.60 -15.53
C GLN A 4 4.11 -42.47 -15.52
N GLN A 5 2.94 -41.84 -15.40
CA GLN A 5 1.64 -42.49 -15.57
C GLN A 5 1.30 -42.79 -17.04
N GLN A 6 1.72 -41.95 -17.99
CA GLN A 6 1.51 -42.21 -19.43
C GLN A 6 2.40 -43.34 -19.98
N ILE A 7 3.63 -43.50 -19.49
CA ILE A 7 4.53 -44.59 -19.92
C ILE A 7 4.08 -45.95 -19.37
N THR A 8 3.55 -45.99 -18.15
CA THR A 8 3.04 -47.23 -17.53
C THR A 8 1.76 -47.74 -18.23
N SER A 9 0.92 -46.83 -18.73
CA SER A 9 -0.31 -47.14 -19.48
C SER A 9 -0.05 -47.71 -20.88
N PHE A 10 1.08 -47.39 -21.51
CA PHE A 10 1.43 -47.85 -22.86
C PHE A 10 2.09 -49.24 -22.83
N VAL A 11 2.87 -49.54 -21.79
CA VAL A 11 3.49 -50.86 -21.59
C VAL A 11 2.46 -51.92 -21.18
N SER A 12 1.36 -51.53 -20.52
CA SER A 12 0.28 -52.45 -20.15
C SER A 12 -0.66 -52.83 -21.31
N THR A 13 -0.70 -52.05 -22.40
CA THR A 13 -1.57 -52.32 -23.57
C THR A 13 -0.94 -53.23 -24.61
N ALA A 14 0.40 -53.39 -24.62
CA ALA A 14 1.11 -54.20 -25.61
C ALA A 14 1.30 -55.68 -25.21
N ASN A 15 1.00 -56.07 -23.97
CA ASN A 15 1.32 -57.39 -23.42
C ASN A 15 0.10 -58.20 -22.95
N VAL A 16 -0.93 -58.29 -23.80
CA VAL A 16 -2.01 -59.30 -23.66
C VAL A 16 -2.27 -59.96 -25.00
N GLY A 17 -1.33 -60.84 -25.39
CA GLY A 17 -1.51 -61.89 -26.38
C GLY A 17 -0.93 -63.17 -25.81
N LYS A 18 -1.71 -63.85 -24.96
CA LYS A 18 -1.41 -65.17 -24.38
C LYS A 18 -1.14 -66.20 -25.47
N LEU A 19 -0.19 -67.10 -25.19
CA LEU A 19 -0.34 -68.57 -25.16
C LEU A 19 1.00 -69.12 -24.62
N SER A 20 1.11 -69.32 -23.31
CA SER A 20 0.95 -70.61 -22.60
C SER A 20 2.04 -71.63 -22.95
N ALA A 21 2.93 -71.88 -21.97
CA ALA A 21 3.08 -73.17 -21.28
C ALA A 21 4.27 -73.95 -21.88
N THR A 22 5.23 -74.53 -21.14
CA THR A 22 5.26 -75.06 -19.77
C THR A 22 6.71 -75.50 -19.46
N GLN A 23 7.12 -75.36 -18.18
CA GLN A 23 7.96 -76.27 -17.36
C GLN A 23 9.35 -76.69 -17.89
N GLU A 24 10.42 -76.89 -17.10
CA GLU A 24 10.63 -77.03 -15.66
C GLU A 24 12.14 -76.95 -15.35
N ASN A 25 12.47 -76.41 -14.16
CA ASN A 25 13.53 -76.73 -13.20
C ASN A 25 14.79 -77.51 -13.62
N ASP A 26 15.96 -77.00 -13.20
CA ASP A 26 16.79 -77.66 -12.16
C ASP A 26 17.92 -76.73 -11.68
N ASP A 27 17.89 -76.38 -10.38
CA ASP A 27 18.92 -76.57 -9.33
C ASP A 27 20.41 -76.64 -9.75
N SER A 28 21.43 -76.15 -9.01
CA SER A 28 21.59 -75.51 -7.69
C SER A 28 23.10 -75.28 -7.40
N VAL A 29 23.42 -74.48 -6.36
CA VAL A 29 24.64 -74.49 -5.49
C VAL A 29 25.98 -73.96 -6.08
N PHE A 30 26.50 -72.78 -5.65
CA PHE A 30 27.53 -72.53 -4.59
C PHE A 30 28.84 -73.37 -4.78
N SER A 31 30.08 -72.91 -4.62
CA SER A 31 30.70 -71.82 -3.87
C SER A 31 32.20 -71.72 -4.21
N ASP A 32 32.75 -70.52 -4.07
CA ASP A 32 34.07 -70.15 -3.50
C ASP A 32 35.44 -70.59 -4.06
N SER A 33 36.22 -69.52 -4.31
CA SER A 33 37.62 -69.25 -3.98
C SER A 33 38.76 -70.22 -4.37
N THR A 34 39.64 -69.65 -5.19
CA THR A 34 41.09 -69.90 -5.41
C THR A 34 41.90 -69.99 -4.09
N PRO A 35 43.23 -70.36 -4.03
CA PRO A 35 44.28 -70.24 -5.07
C PRO A 35 45.44 -71.29 -5.13
N ALA A 36 46.31 -71.08 -6.14
CA ALA A 36 47.79 -71.20 -6.16
C ALA A 36 48.50 -72.51 -6.62
N LYS A 37 48.96 -72.47 -7.90
CA LYS A 37 50.35 -72.56 -8.46
C LYS A 37 51.35 -73.66 -7.96
N PRO A 38 52.42 -73.99 -8.74
CA PRO A 38 52.51 -74.58 -10.09
C PRO A 38 53.52 -75.77 -10.14
N LYS A 39 53.70 -76.45 -11.28
CA LYS A 39 55.00 -76.81 -11.94
C LYS A 39 54.83 -77.85 -13.07
N SER A 40 55.87 -77.88 -13.90
CA SER A 40 55.96 -78.27 -15.31
C SER A 40 56.27 -79.74 -15.62
N ALA A 41 55.95 -80.11 -16.87
CA ALA A 41 56.82 -80.75 -17.88
C ALA A 41 56.60 -82.23 -18.28
N LYS A 42 56.60 -82.38 -19.63
CA LYS A 42 57.09 -83.46 -20.51
C LYS A 42 56.17 -84.66 -20.87
N ARG A 43 55.99 -84.76 -22.21
CA ARG A 43 55.69 -85.88 -23.14
C ARG A 43 56.42 -87.21 -22.81
N PRO A 44 56.38 -88.32 -23.59
CA PRO A 44 55.72 -88.64 -24.89
C PRO A 44 55.19 -90.12 -25.01
N HIS A 45 54.90 -90.54 -26.26
CA HIS A 45 55.03 -91.90 -26.86
C HIS A 45 53.73 -92.73 -27.06
N THR A 46 53.16 -92.81 -28.28
CA THR A 46 53.44 -93.73 -29.45
C THR A 46 53.13 -95.20 -29.14
N CYS A 47 52.59 -96.09 -29.99
CA CYS A 47 51.99 -96.21 -31.33
C CYS A 47 51.62 -97.72 -31.50
N LEU A 48 51.01 -98.11 -32.64
CA LEU A 48 50.91 -99.47 -33.27
C LEU A 48 49.66 -100.30 -32.89
N SER A 49 48.98 -101.03 -33.78
CA SER A 49 49.30 -101.56 -35.12
C SER A 49 48.04 -102.01 -35.89
N SER A 50 48.17 -102.03 -37.23
CA SER A 50 47.48 -102.92 -38.22
C SER A 50 45.96 -103.08 -38.16
N ASP A 51 45.25 -102.28 -38.96
CA ASP A 51 44.13 -102.65 -39.88
C ASP A 51 43.50 -101.36 -40.45
N GLY A 52 44.31 -100.63 -41.22
CA GLY A 52 44.17 -99.18 -41.47
C GLY A 52 43.60 -98.70 -42.81
N ASP A 53 43.42 -99.51 -43.86
CA ASP A 53 43.08 -98.90 -45.17
C ASP A 53 41.59 -98.56 -45.34
N HIS A 54 40.66 -99.27 -44.70
CA HIS A 54 39.24 -98.89 -44.69
C HIS A 54 38.96 -97.66 -43.82
N SER A 55 39.75 -97.45 -42.76
CA SER A 55 39.67 -96.25 -41.91
C SER A 55 40.11 -95.00 -42.68
N LEU A 56 41.10 -95.12 -43.56
CA LEU A 56 41.63 -93.98 -44.32
C LEU A 56 40.60 -93.42 -45.30
N CYS A 57 39.84 -94.30 -45.97
CA CYS A 57 38.80 -93.90 -46.93
C CYS A 57 37.62 -93.21 -46.22
N ILE A 58 37.18 -93.78 -45.09
CA ILE A 58 36.12 -93.21 -44.26
C ILE A 58 36.56 -91.88 -43.62
N GLU A 59 37.82 -91.75 -43.19
CA GLU A 59 38.35 -90.48 -42.68
C GLU A 59 38.45 -89.41 -43.75
N THR A 60 38.80 -89.76 -45.00
CA THR A 60 38.78 -88.81 -46.11
C THR A 60 37.37 -88.34 -46.45
N GLU A 61 36.39 -89.24 -46.57
CA GLU A 61 34.99 -88.85 -46.82
C GLU A 61 34.40 -88.05 -45.66
N LEU A 62 34.69 -88.43 -44.41
CA LEU A 62 34.26 -87.68 -43.23
C LEU A 62 34.93 -86.30 -43.15
N ASN A 63 36.19 -86.16 -43.57
CA ASN A 63 36.85 -84.86 -43.63
C ASN A 63 36.33 -83.99 -44.79
N GLU A 64 35.99 -84.57 -45.93
CA GLU A 64 35.34 -83.85 -47.03
C GLU A 64 33.93 -83.38 -46.65
N ILE A 65 33.12 -84.24 -46.02
CA ILE A 65 31.80 -83.85 -45.50
C ILE A 65 31.94 -82.79 -44.40
N ARG A 66 32.91 -82.92 -43.50
CA ARG A 66 33.18 -81.95 -42.43
C ARG A 66 33.67 -80.61 -42.97
N ASN A 67 34.44 -80.59 -44.06
CA ASN A 67 34.88 -79.36 -44.72
C ASN A 67 33.76 -78.72 -45.55
N SER A 68 32.89 -79.51 -46.20
CA SER A 68 31.68 -79.00 -46.86
C SER A 68 30.68 -78.42 -45.87
N MET A 69 30.43 -79.08 -44.72
CA MET A 69 29.55 -78.56 -43.68
C MET A 69 30.10 -77.28 -43.02
N LYS A 70 31.43 -77.11 -42.91
CA LYS A 70 32.04 -75.85 -42.43
C LYS A 70 31.85 -74.67 -43.39
N ASN A 71 31.55 -74.91 -44.66
CA ASN A 71 31.32 -73.88 -45.66
C ASN A 71 29.85 -73.50 -45.83
N ILE A 72 28.92 -74.11 -45.08
CA ILE A 72 27.50 -73.73 -45.09
C ILE A 72 27.26 -72.69 -43.98
N LEU A 73 27.18 -71.42 -44.38
CA LEU A 73 26.73 -70.22 -43.64
C LEU A 73 27.19 -70.14 -42.19
N ARG A 74 28.27 -69.39 -41.92
CA ARG A 74 28.70 -69.15 -40.54
C ARG A 74 27.61 -68.36 -39.82
N LYS A 75 27.40 -68.67 -38.54
CA LYS A 75 26.51 -67.92 -37.63
C LYS A 75 26.83 -66.41 -37.62
N GLU A 76 28.09 -66.07 -37.89
CA GLU A 76 28.60 -64.71 -38.04
C GLU A 76 28.06 -64.00 -39.29
N ASP A 77 27.91 -64.70 -40.41
CA ASP A 77 27.38 -64.14 -41.66
C ASP A 77 25.89 -63.82 -41.54
N VAL A 78 25.11 -64.71 -40.93
CA VAL A 78 23.68 -64.48 -40.64
C VAL A 78 23.52 -63.32 -39.65
N LYS A 79 24.36 -63.28 -38.61
CA LYS A 79 24.33 -62.20 -37.62
C LYS A 79 24.67 -60.85 -38.27
N LEU A 80 25.65 -60.81 -39.17
CA LEU A 80 26.03 -59.62 -39.94
C LEU A 80 24.87 -59.13 -40.80
N ILE A 81 24.26 -60.02 -41.59
CA ILE A 81 23.13 -59.70 -42.47
C ILE A 81 21.94 -59.15 -41.65
N VAL A 82 21.61 -59.80 -40.53
CA VAL A 82 20.52 -59.36 -39.64
C VAL A 82 20.85 -58.00 -39.01
N THR A 83 22.08 -57.76 -38.55
CA THR A 83 22.46 -56.44 -38.04
C THR A 83 22.37 -55.38 -39.13
N GLU A 84 22.85 -55.64 -40.34
CA GLU A 84 22.80 -54.65 -41.43
C GLU A 84 21.36 -54.32 -41.83
N THR A 85 20.49 -55.32 -41.93
CA THR A 85 19.06 -55.09 -42.25
C THR A 85 18.33 -54.35 -41.13
N VAL A 86 18.53 -54.71 -39.86
CA VAL A 86 17.90 -54.01 -38.73
C VAL A 86 18.42 -52.58 -38.62
N THR A 87 19.72 -52.36 -38.84
CA THR A 87 20.30 -51.01 -38.78
C THR A 87 19.74 -50.14 -39.91
N SER A 88 19.63 -50.70 -41.13
CA SER A 88 19.02 -50.05 -42.28
C SER A 88 17.56 -49.64 -42.01
N LEU A 89 16.75 -50.56 -41.49
CA LEU A 89 15.36 -50.30 -41.12
C LEU A 89 15.25 -49.22 -40.04
N LEU A 90 16.09 -49.26 -38.99
CA LEU A 90 16.10 -48.24 -37.95
C LEU A 90 16.49 -46.87 -38.49
N THR A 91 17.45 -46.78 -39.42
CA THR A 91 17.77 -45.52 -40.10
C THR A 91 16.62 -45.01 -40.94
N GLN A 92 15.91 -45.89 -41.64
CA GLN A 92 14.74 -45.51 -42.44
C GLN A 92 13.58 -45.02 -41.56
N MET A 93 13.26 -45.74 -40.48
CA MET A 93 12.24 -45.32 -39.51
C MET A 93 12.58 -43.97 -38.85
N LYS A 94 13.84 -43.78 -38.44
CA LYS A 94 14.29 -42.47 -37.89
C LYS A 94 14.12 -41.34 -38.90
N LYS A 95 14.39 -41.61 -40.18
CA LYS A 95 14.24 -40.61 -41.26
C LYS A 95 12.78 -40.25 -41.48
N GLU A 96 11.88 -41.22 -41.49
CA GLU A 96 10.44 -41.01 -41.64
C GLU A 96 9.84 -40.28 -40.43
N MET A 97 10.14 -40.72 -39.21
CA MET A 97 9.71 -40.02 -37.99
C MET A 97 10.17 -38.57 -37.97
N LYS A 98 11.43 -38.29 -38.36
CA LYS A 98 11.96 -36.93 -38.39
C LYS A 98 11.29 -36.07 -39.46
N LYS A 99 10.84 -36.67 -40.56
CA LYS A 99 10.10 -35.99 -41.62
C LYS A 99 8.69 -35.60 -41.14
N GLU A 100 8.01 -36.52 -40.45
CA GLU A 100 6.64 -36.28 -39.98
C GLU A 100 6.61 -35.29 -38.81
N LEU A 101 7.55 -35.40 -37.87
CA LEU A 101 7.70 -34.42 -36.79
C LEU A 101 7.99 -33.01 -37.35
N LYS A 102 8.83 -32.90 -38.39
CA LYS A 102 9.13 -31.61 -39.03
C LYS A 102 7.89 -31.03 -39.74
N LYS A 103 7.02 -31.87 -40.28
CA LYS A 103 5.78 -31.46 -40.95
C LYS A 103 4.75 -30.93 -39.95
N GLU A 104 4.55 -31.63 -38.83
CA GLU A 104 3.66 -31.16 -37.75
C GLU A 104 4.14 -29.84 -37.16
N MET A 105 5.44 -29.73 -36.86
CA MET A 105 6.03 -28.50 -36.31
C MET A 105 5.88 -27.31 -37.27
N MET A 106 6.02 -27.54 -38.58
CA MET A 106 5.83 -26.49 -39.60
C MET A 106 4.39 -25.99 -39.66
N VAL A 107 3.39 -26.88 -39.55
CA VAL A 107 1.97 -26.49 -39.55
C VAL A 107 1.63 -25.67 -38.31
N GLU A 108 2.15 -26.05 -37.14
CA GLU A 108 1.92 -25.33 -35.89
C GLU A 108 2.59 -23.94 -35.89
N ILE A 109 3.84 -23.85 -36.40
CA ILE A 109 4.53 -22.57 -36.58
C ILE A 109 3.75 -21.65 -37.53
N GLN A 110 3.25 -22.18 -38.64
CA GLN A 110 2.48 -21.40 -39.61
C GLN A 110 1.17 -20.87 -39.00
N SER A 111 0.44 -21.70 -38.25
CA SER A 111 -0.79 -21.28 -37.56
C SER A 111 -0.52 -20.20 -36.52
N ASN A 112 0.57 -20.31 -35.77
CA ASN A 112 0.94 -19.31 -34.76
C ASN A 112 1.43 -18.00 -35.41
N GLN A 113 2.12 -18.08 -36.54
CA GLN A 113 2.50 -16.89 -37.32
C GLN A 113 1.26 -16.13 -37.81
N GLU A 114 0.26 -16.83 -38.34
CA GLU A 114 -1.00 -16.21 -38.80
C GLU A 114 -1.76 -15.53 -37.64
N LYS A 115 -1.83 -16.16 -36.45
CA LYS A 115 -2.47 -15.57 -35.26
C LYS A 115 -1.76 -14.32 -34.79
N VAL A 116 -0.42 -14.34 -34.77
CA VAL A 116 0.39 -13.17 -34.40
C VAL A 116 0.21 -12.05 -35.42
N GLU A 117 0.17 -12.38 -36.72
CA GLU A 117 -0.03 -11.39 -37.78
C GLU A 117 -1.43 -10.76 -37.74
N GLN A 118 -2.47 -11.54 -37.46
CA GLN A 118 -3.83 -11.02 -37.26
C GLN A 118 -3.92 -10.10 -36.02
N HIS A 119 -3.30 -10.50 -34.90
CA HIS A 119 -3.24 -9.67 -33.70
C HIS A 119 -2.44 -8.37 -33.95
N PHE A 120 -1.36 -8.44 -34.73
CA PHE A 120 -0.58 -7.26 -35.08
C PHE A 120 -1.39 -6.32 -35.99
N LYS A 121 -2.11 -6.85 -36.98
CA LYS A 121 -2.99 -6.06 -37.87
C LYS A 121 -4.14 -5.38 -37.12
N SER A 122 -4.71 -6.03 -36.10
CA SER A 122 -5.79 -5.43 -35.31
C SER A 122 -5.26 -4.29 -34.42
N GLU A 123 -4.09 -4.46 -33.79
CA GLU A 123 -3.47 -3.40 -32.99
C GLU A 123 -2.96 -2.24 -33.85
N VAL A 124 -2.40 -2.48 -35.04
CA VAL A 124 -2.04 -1.41 -35.98
C VAL A 124 -3.26 -0.61 -36.40
N SER A 125 -4.37 -1.28 -36.75
CA SER A 125 -5.64 -0.59 -37.08
C SER A 125 -6.17 0.24 -35.90
N ARG A 126 -6.09 -0.29 -34.68
CA ARG A 126 -6.51 0.41 -33.46
C ARG A 126 -5.65 1.64 -33.16
N LEU A 127 -4.33 1.52 -33.34
CA LEU A 127 -3.39 2.62 -33.17
C LEU A 127 -3.57 3.69 -34.25
N SER A 128 -3.81 3.29 -35.50
CA SER A 128 -4.12 4.22 -36.61
C SER A 128 -5.37 5.04 -36.31
N ALA A 129 -6.47 4.40 -35.90
CA ALA A 129 -7.70 5.12 -35.55
C ALA A 129 -7.51 6.10 -34.37
N ARG A 130 -6.57 5.79 -33.47
CA ARG A 130 -6.21 6.68 -32.36
C ARG A 130 -5.31 7.83 -32.79
N ILE A 131 -4.42 7.62 -33.76
CA ILE A 131 -3.63 8.69 -34.39
C ILE A 131 -4.57 9.65 -35.13
N ASP A 132 -5.51 9.15 -35.93
CA ASP A 132 -6.47 9.98 -36.68
C ASP A 132 -7.33 10.86 -35.73
N SER A 133 -7.76 10.30 -34.60
CA SER A 133 -8.47 11.07 -33.55
C SER A 133 -7.58 12.15 -32.93
N VAL A 134 -6.31 11.86 -32.68
CA VAL A 134 -5.36 12.83 -32.11
C VAL A 134 -5.02 13.92 -33.13
N GLU A 135 -4.89 13.59 -34.41
CA GLU A 135 -4.69 14.56 -35.48
C GLU A 135 -5.90 15.49 -35.65
N PHE A 136 -7.12 14.95 -35.56
CA PHE A 136 -8.35 15.73 -35.56
C PHE A 136 -8.42 16.69 -34.35
N ASP A 137 -8.08 16.20 -33.15
CA ASP A 137 -8.02 17.05 -31.95
C ASP A 137 -6.92 18.13 -32.07
N ASN A 138 -5.76 17.80 -32.64
CA ASN A 138 -4.68 18.75 -32.87
C ASN A 138 -5.05 19.84 -33.90
N ALA A 139 -5.78 19.49 -34.96
CA ALA A 139 -6.29 20.46 -35.93
C ALA A 139 -7.27 21.46 -35.27
N ASN A 140 -8.18 20.96 -34.43
CA ASN A 140 -9.11 21.80 -33.66
C ASN A 140 -8.37 22.71 -32.67
N ILE A 141 -7.27 22.23 -32.05
CA ILE A 141 -6.43 23.02 -31.15
C ILE A 141 -5.67 24.11 -31.93
N LEU A 142 -5.14 23.80 -33.12
CA LEU A 142 -4.46 24.77 -33.98
C LEU A 142 -5.39 25.90 -34.44
N GLU A 143 -6.63 25.58 -34.79
CA GLU A 143 -7.65 26.58 -35.15
C GLU A 143 -8.01 27.48 -33.95
N LYS A 144 -8.16 26.90 -32.75
CA LYS A 144 -8.35 27.64 -31.50
C LYS A 144 -7.16 28.53 -31.16
N ASN A 145 -5.94 28.03 -31.35
CA ASN A 145 -4.70 28.76 -31.10
C ASN A 145 -4.51 29.92 -32.10
N ALA A 146 -4.90 29.77 -33.37
CA ALA A 146 -4.85 30.85 -34.35
C ALA A 146 -5.78 32.02 -33.97
N SER A 147 -6.97 31.71 -33.45
CA SER A 147 -7.90 32.72 -32.91
C SER A 147 -7.34 33.41 -31.66
N LEU A 148 -6.73 32.64 -30.74
CA LEU A 148 -6.02 33.16 -29.57
C LEU A 148 -4.78 34.01 -29.92
N HIS A 149 -4.04 33.68 -30.97
CA HIS A 149 -2.88 34.47 -31.41
C HIS A 149 -3.29 35.84 -31.98
N LYS A 150 -4.43 35.92 -32.65
CA LYS A 150 -5.01 37.18 -33.14
C LYS A 150 -5.48 38.07 -31.98
N GLU A 151 -6.10 37.48 -30.96
CA GLU A 151 -6.55 38.19 -29.76
C GLU A 151 -5.37 38.62 -28.86
N ASN A 152 -4.32 37.79 -28.74
CA ASN A 152 -3.08 38.14 -28.04
C ASN A 152 -2.28 39.24 -28.72
N ARG A 153 -2.31 39.36 -30.05
CA ARG A 153 -1.65 40.45 -30.79
C ARG A 153 -2.27 41.81 -30.48
N LEU A 154 -3.60 41.87 -30.39
CA LEU A 154 -4.33 43.09 -30.00
C LEU A 154 -4.08 43.46 -28.53
N LEU A 155 -4.02 42.48 -27.63
CA LEU A 155 -3.63 42.67 -26.22
C LEU A 155 -2.18 43.16 -26.06
N LYS A 156 -1.26 42.70 -26.91
CA LYS A 156 0.14 43.15 -26.94
C LYS A 156 0.28 44.61 -27.34
N GLU A 157 -0.45 45.06 -28.37
CA GLU A 157 -0.50 46.47 -28.78
C GLU A 157 -1.11 47.39 -27.70
N GLU A 158 -2.06 46.88 -26.90
CA GLU A 158 -2.65 47.62 -25.77
C GLU A 158 -1.67 47.77 -24.59
N ILE A 159 -0.85 46.75 -24.31
CA ILE A 159 0.15 46.76 -23.23
C ILE A 159 1.38 47.60 -23.61
N GLU A 160 1.80 47.59 -24.88
CA GLU A 160 2.93 48.40 -25.36
C GLU A 160 2.66 49.90 -25.23
N ASN A 161 1.41 50.33 -25.42
CA ASN A 161 0.95 51.70 -25.17
C ASN A 161 0.98 52.09 -23.67
N THR A 162 1.06 51.12 -22.75
CA THR A 162 1.22 51.37 -21.29
C THR A 162 2.68 51.45 -20.83
N GLY A 163 3.65 51.23 -21.72
CA GLY A 163 5.10 51.18 -21.45
C GLY A 163 5.80 52.50 -21.07
N LYS A 164 5.09 53.49 -20.52
CA LYS A 164 5.72 54.68 -19.89
C LYS A 164 5.79 54.56 -18.37
N LEU A 165 6.21 53.41 -17.88
CA LEU A 165 6.40 53.13 -16.45
C LEU A 165 7.66 52.29 -16.27
N ASP A 166 8.52 52.73 -15.36
CA ASP A 166 9.89 52.27 -15.09
C ASP A 166 9.96 50.87 -14.43
N VAL A 167 9.15 49.93 -14.93
CA VAL A 167 9.14 48.53 -14.53
C VAL A 167 9.44 47.74 -15.79
N ASN A 168 10.73 47.48 -16.02
CA ASN A 168 11.23 46.80 -17.22
C ASN A 168 10.89 45.31 -17.16
N ILE A 169 9.64 44.94 -17.48
CA ILE A 169 9.24 43.55 -17.68
C ILE A 169 9.33 43.28 -19.17
N ASP A 170 10.35 42.55 -19.57
CA ASP A 170 10.52 42.12 -20.95
C ASP A 170 9.30 41.31 -21.41
N GLN A 171 8.80 41.57 -22.62
CA GLN A 171 7.67 40.83 -23.20
C GLN A 171 7.95 39.33 -23.33
N SER A 172 9.22 38.94 -23.41
CA SER A 172 9.66 37.54 -23.42
C SER A 172 9.29 36.78 -22.12
N GLU A 173 9.07 37.50 -21.02
CA GLU A 173 8.75 36.95 -19.70
C GLU A 173 7.27 36.58 -19.54
N ILE A 174 6.40 36.93 -20.48
CA ILE A 174 4.97 36.58 -20.42
C ILE A 174 4.72 35.33 -21.27
N VAL A 175 4.53 34.19 -20.60
CA VAL A 175 4.30 32.88 -21.24
C VAL A 175 2.91 32.81 -21.84
N ALA A 176 1.91 33.33 -21.13
CA ALA A 176 0.53 33.29 -21.57
C ALA A 176 -0.29 34.37 -20.90
N ALA A 177 -1.25 34.94 -21.64
CA ALA A 177 -2.27 35.83 -21.11
C ALA A 177 -3.65 35.37 -21.62
N HIS A 178 -4.62 35.24 -20.72
CA HIS A 178 -5.96 34.76 -21.06
C HIS A 178 -7.03 35.62 -20.39
N ARG A 179 -8.03 36.08 -21.15
CA ARG A 179 -9.21 36.76 -20.58
C ARG A 179 -10.15 35.73 -19.95
N ILE A 180 -10.49 35.91 -18.68
CA ILE A 180 -11.45 35.06 -17.97
C ILE A 180 -12.86 35.70 -17.96
N PRO A 181 -13.94 34.90 -17.85
CA PRO A 181 -15.29 35.43 -17.73
C PRO A 181 -15.42 36.41 -16.55
N GLY A 182 -15.86 37.63 -16.82
CA GLY A 182 -16.04 38.70 -15.83
C GLY A 182 -17.50 38.93 -15.46
N LYS A 183 -17.74 39.77 -14.44
CA LYS A 183 -19.11 40.20 -14.08
C LYS A 183 -19.74 41.02 -15.22
N PRO A 184 -21.06 40.88 -15.47
CA PRO A 184 -21.76 41.67 -16.49
C PRO A 184 -21.56 43.17 -16.26
N GLY A 185 -21.21 43.91 -17.31
CA GLY A 185 -20.97 45.36 -17.24
C GLY A 185 -19.60 45.78 -16.68
N LYS A 186 -18.69 44.85 -16.38
CA LYS A 186 -17.30 45.15 -16.01
C LYS A 186 -16.31 44.56 -17.02
N PRO A 187 -15.13 45.17 -17.23
CA PRO A 187 -14.10 44.61 -18.09
C PRO A 187 -13.69 43.21 -17.62
N ARG A 188 -13.51 42.30 -18.57
CA ARG A 188 -13.13 40.91 -18.29
C ARG A 188 -11.70 40.86 -17.71
N PRO A 189 -11.47 40.17 -16.57
CA PRO A 189 -10.14 40.06 -16.02
C PRO A 189 -9.19 39.30 -16.95
N ILE A 190 -7.90 39.58 -16.84
CA ILE A 190 -6.84 38.89 -17.59
C ILE A 190 -6.00 38.10 -16.59
N LEU A 191 -5.85 36.79 -16.82
CA LEU A 191 -4.92 35.93 -16.13
C LEU A 191 -3.60 35.90 -16.91
N VAL A 192 -2.50 36.27 -16.26
CA VAL A 192 -1.17 36.35 -16.88
C VAL A 192 -0.25 35.34 -16.20
N LYS A 193 0.40 34.50 -17.00
CA LYS A 193 1.42 33.55 -16.57
C LYS A 193 2.81 34.09 -16.96
N PHE A 194 3.65 34.28 -15.96
CA PHE A 194 5.04 34.70 -16.14
C PHE A 194 5.97 33.48 -16.30
N LEU A 195 7.05 33.66 -17.04
CA LEU A 195 8.10 32.67 -17.28
C LEU A 195 8.93 32.47 -16.01
N ARG A 196 9.30 33.57 -15.37
CA ARG A 196 10.07 33.61 -14.12
C ARG A 196 9.27 34.25 -13.00
N MET A 197 9.48 33.77 -11.78
CA MET A 197 8.75 34.23 -10.60
C MET A 197 9.20 35.62 -10.15
N GLU A 198 10.45 35.98 -10.41
CA GLU A 198 11.06 37.27 -10.11
C GLU A 198 10.34 38.40 -10.85
N SER A 199 9.99 38.17 -12.13
CA SER A 199 9.20 39.08 -12.97
C SER A 199 7.79 39.32 -12.37
N LYS A 200 7.15 38.24 -11.91
CA LYS A 200 5.86 38.32 -11.19
C LYS A 200 5.99 39.06 -9.87
N ILE A 201 7.04 38.80 -9.08
CA ILE A 201 7.27 39.41 -7.77
C ILE A 201 7.57 40.91 -7.92
N ALA A 202 8.38 41.31 -8.89
CA ALA A 202 8.67 42.71 -9.18
C ALA A 202 7.40 43.50 -9.55
N LEU A 203 6.52 42.89 -10.35
CA LEU A 203 5.20 43.43 -10.69
C LEU A 203 4.29 43.53 -9.45
N LEU A 204 4.24 42.49 -8.61
CA LEU A 204 3.43 42.48 -7.39
C LEU A 204 3.92 43.46 -6.32
N ARG A 205 5.25 43.67 -6.20
CA ARG A 205 5.84 44.66 -5.29
C ARG A 205 5.46 46.09 -5.69
N ASN A 206 5.41 46.38 -6.99
CA ASN A 206 5.05 47.68 -7.52
C ASN A 206 3.54 47.86 -7.80
N ARG A 207 2.71 46.86 -7.47
CA ARG A 207 1.28 46.82 -7.84
C ARG A 207 0.48 48.05 -7.40
N LYS A 208 0.82 48.67 -6.28
CA LYS A 208 0.09 49.85 -5.77
C LYS A 208 0.27 51.05 -6.70
N LEU A 209 1.52 51.34 -7.06
CA LEU A 209 1.89 52.39 -8.01
C LEU A 209 1.29 52.14 -9.40
N ILE A 210 1.28 50.88 -9.84
CA ILE A 210 0.72 50.48 -11.14
C ILE A 210 -0.80 50.62 -11.15
N ASN A 211 -1.48 50.15 -10.09
CA ASN A 211 -2.94 50.23 -9.98
C ASN A 211 -3.44 51.68 -9.95
N GLU A 212 -2.70 52.59 -9.31
CA GLU A 212 -3.03 54.01 -9.23
C GLU A 212 -2.86 54.74 -10.58
N LYS A 213 -1.85 54.37 -11.39
CA LYS A 213 -1.53 55.06 -12.64
C LYS A 213 -2.26 54.51 -13.88
N LEU A 214 -2.54 53.21 -13.92
CA LEU A 214 -3.12 52.54 -15.09
C LEU A 214 -4.59 52.15 -14.89
N GLU A 215 -5.21 52.52 -13.77
CA GLU A 215 -6.59 52.16 -13.41
C GLU A 215 -6.90 50.64 -13.50
N VAL A 216 -5.88 49.80 -13.39
CA VAL A 216 -6.00 48.33 -13.36
C VAL A 216 -5.90 47.81 -11.93
N ARG A 217 -6.49 46.64 -11.66
CA ARG A 217 -6.32 45.96 -10.36
C ARG A 217 -5.51 44.68 -10.56
N ILE A 218 -4.26 44.73 -10.13
CA ILE A 218 -3.36 43.59 -10.13
C ILE A 218 -3.44 42.87 -8.77
N SER A 219 -3.73 41.57 -8.81
CA SER A 219 -3.74 40.68 -7.65
C SER A 219 -3.18 39.31 -8.02
N ASP A 220 -2.63 38.60 -7.05
CA ASP A 220 -2.21 37.22 -7.26
C ASP A 220 -3.43 36.30 -7.38
N ASP A 221 -3.34 35.26 -8.22
CA ASP A 221 -4.38 34.26 -8.40
C ASP A 221 -4.25 33.19 -7.33
N VAL A 222 -4.76 33.50 -6.14
CA VAL A 222 -4.81 32.57 -5.03
C VAL A 222 -6.16 31.86 -5.05
N THR A 223 -6.15 30.53 -5.12
CA THR A 223 -7.38 29.74 -5.06
C THR A 223 -8.17 30.09 -3.80
N ARG A 224 -9.51 30.02 -3.86
CA ARG A 224 -10.37 30.34 -2.71
C ARG A 224 -10.02 29.55 -1.44
N LEU A 225 -9.51 28.32 -1.61
CA LEU A 225 -9.01 27.49 -0.51
C LEU A 225 -7.69 28.01 0.07
N ASN A 226 -6.73 28.38 -0.78
CA ASN A 226 -5.45 28.94 -0.33
C ASN A 226 -5.63 30.34 0.27
N GLN A 227 -6.52 31.15 -0.28
CA GLN A 227 -6.89 32.44 0.29
C GLN A 227 -7.59 32.24 1.64
N GLY A 228 -8.43 31.21 1.76
CA GLY A 228 -9.06 30.83 3.03
C GLY A 228 -8.08 30.27 4.06
N LEU A 229 -7.01 29.57 3.65
CA LEU A 229 -5.94 29.13 4.53
C LEU A 229 -5.08 30.31 4.98
N LEU A 230 -4.62 31.13 4.04
CA LEU A 230 -3.85 32.34 4.33
C LEU A 230 -4.64 33.30 5.21
N ASN A 231 -5.91 33.56 4.92
CA ASN A 231 -6.75 34.39 5.77
C ASN A 231 -6.97 33.76 7.15
N ARG A 232 -7.13 32.43 7.26
CA ARG A 232 -7.23 31.76 8.58
C ARG A 232 -5.94 31.83 9.37
N LEU A 233 -4.78 31.73 8.73
CA LEU A 233 -3.46 31.87 9.36
C LEU A 233 -3.17 33.33 9.75
N TYR A 234 -3.60 34.29 8.91
CA TYR A 234 -3.39 35.72 9.11
C TYR A 234 -4.39 36.34 10.10
N LEU A 235 -5.56 35.73 10.26
CA LEU A 235 -6.59 36.08 11.24
C LEU A 235 -6.56 35.16 12.48
N HIS A 236 -5.60 34.23 12.57
CA HIS A 236 -5.50 33.37 13.75
C HIS A 236 -5.03 34.23 14.91
N GLU A 237 -5.87 34.39 15.93
CA GLU A 237 -5.39 34.86 17.23
C GLU A 237 -4.58 33.70 17.82
N ASP A 238 -3.28 33.93 18.05
CA ASP A 238 -2.43 32.95 18.70
C ASP A 238 -2.96 32.67 20.11
N VAL A 239 -3.15 31.40 20.46
CA VAL A 239 -3.46 31.02 21.84
C VAL A 239 -2.21 31.29 22.67
N THR A 240 -2.30 32.28 23.56
CA THR A 240 -1.18 32.69 24.40
C THR A 240 -1.14 31.87 25.68
N SER A 241 0.05 31.43 26.09
CA SER A 241 0.21 30.70 27.34
C SER A 241 1.46 31.10 28.11
N ALA A 242 1.40 30.94 29.43
CA ALA A 242 2.52 31.14 30.33
C ALA A 242 2.70 29.92 31.24
N CYS A 243 3.95 29.54 31.52
CA CYS A 243 4.29 28.55 32.52
C CYS A 243 5.28 29.16 33.51
N VAL A 244 4.94 29.13 34.81
CA VAL A 244 5.68 29.84 35.85
C VAL A 244 5.90 28.95 37.06
N ASN A 245 7.17 28.77 37.46
CA ASN A 245 7.49 28.22 38.78
C ASN A 245 7.36 29.33 39.83
N CYS A 246 6.39 29.18 40.73
CA CYS A 246 6.04 30.19 41.71
C CYS A 246 6.88 30.15 42.98
N ARG A 247 7.51 29.02 43.32
CA ARG A 247 8.21 28.81 44.61
C ARG A 247 7.35 29.23 45.81
N GLY A 248 6.13 28.72 45.85
CA GLY A 248 5.11 28.95 46.86
C GLY A 248 4.28 30.24 46.67
N LEU A 249 2.96 30.10 46.85
CA LEU A 249 1.95 31.15 46.78
C LEU A 249 1.15 31.32 48.10
N SER A 250 1.67 30.75 49.19
CA SER A 250 1.06 30.84 50.52
C SER A 250 0.93 32.30 51.00
N GLU A 251 1.86 33.17 50.61
CA GLU A 251 1.82 34.59 50.91
C GLU A 251 0.80 35.31 50.02
N THR A 252 -0.15 36.02 50.65
CA THR A 252 -1.27 36.66 49.94
C THR A 252 -0.83 37.76 48.97
N VAL A 253 0.15 38.59 49.33
CA VAL A 253 0.61 39.69 48.46
C VAL A 253 1.23 39.11 47.19
N LYS A 254 2.22 38.22 47.32
CA LYS A 254 2.85 37.52 46.21
C LYS A 254 1.84 36.81 45.30
N ARG A 255 0.84 36.15 45.90
CA ARG A 255 -0.20 35.44 45.14
C ARG A 255 -1.08 36.39 44.33
N ILE A 256 -1.55 37.47 44.95
CA ILE A 256 -2.37 38.48 44.26
C ILE A 256 -1.56 39.13 43.13
N ASP A 257 -0.29 39.45 43.35
CA ASP A 257 0.58 40.03 42.33
C ASP A 257 0.76 39.10 41.13
N ILE A 258 1.02 37.81 41.37
CA ILE A 258 1.13 36.80 40.31
C ILE A 258 -0.21 36.65 39.59
N PHE A 259 -1.31 36.50 40.31
CA PHE A 259 -2.62 36.32 39.67
C PHE A 259 -2.98 37.53 38.81
N THR A 260 -2.83 38.74 39.34
CA THR A 260 -3.11 39.98 38.61
C THR A 260 -2.20 40.14 37.39
N LYS A 261 -0.93 39.74 37.48
CA LYS A 261 0.02 39.83 36.37
C LYS A 261 -0.31 38.88 35.21
N TYR A 262 -0.80 37.67 35.46
CA TYR A 262 -0.96 36.65 34.42
C TYR A 262 -2.41 36.48 33.93
N LYS A 263 -3.40 36.80 34.76
CA LYS A 263 -4.83 36.53 34.51
C LYS A 263 -5.38 37.10 33.20
N ASP A 264 -4.99 38.33 32.85
CA ASP A 264 -5.53 39.00 31.65
C ASP A 264 -4.58 38.93 30.44
N LEU A 265 -3.31 38.58 30.67
CA LEU A 265 -2.24 38.57 29.66
C LEU A 265 -2.20 37.28 28.84
N TYR A 266 -2.58 36.15 29.44
CA TYR A 266 -2.44 34.84 28.80
C TYR A 266 -3.76 34.08 28.85
N ASP A 267 -4.09 33.38 27.77
CA ASP A 267 -5.30 32.55 27.69
C ASP A 267 -5.22 31.34 28.64
N ILE A 268 -4.02 30.75 28.73
CA ILE A 268 -3.72 29.60 29.60
C ILE A 268 -2.50 29.93 30.47
N THR A 269 -2.67 29.86 31.78
CA THR A 269 -1.58 30.04 32.75
C THR A 269 -1.34 28.75 33.53
N ILE A 270 -0.12 28.23 33.46
CA ILE A 270 0.35 27.08 34.21
C ILE A 270 1.25 27.57 35.35
N LEU A 271 0.89 27.24 36.58
CA LEU A 271 1.67 27.56 37.76
C LEU A 271 2.19 26.26 38.38
N VAL A 272 3.49 26.19 38.65
CA VAL A 272 4.13 25.04 39.29
C VAL A 272 4.80 25.46 40.60
N ASP A 273 5.00 24.50 41.51
CA ASP A 273 5.48 24.71 42.87
C ASP A 273 4.65 25.77 43.63
N THR A 274 3.32 25.66 43.55
CA THR A 274 2.39 26.66 44.11
C THR A 274 2.27 26.61 45.63
N HIS A 275 2.63 25.49 46.27
CA HIS A 275 2.41 25.20 47.68
C HIS A 275 0.93 25.33 48.08
N SER A 276 0.02 25.00 47.16
CA SER A 276 -1.41 24.99 47.42
C SER A 276 -1.80 23.81 48.31
N THR A 277 -2.82 24.02 49.14
CA THR A 277 -3.51 22.97 49.90
C THR A 277 -4.95 22.86 49.41
N SER A 278 -5.53 21.65 49.47
CA SER A 278 -6.91 21.41 49.00
C SER A 278 -7.94 22.31 49.70
N GLU A 279 -7.68 22.73 50.94
CA GLU A 279 -8.51 23.67 51.68
C GLU A 279 -8.56 25.07 51.05
N LYS A 280 -7.45 25.51 50.44
CA LYS A 280 -7.30 26.86 49.87
C LYS A 280 -7.64 26.92 48.38
N GLU A 281 -7.75 25.80 47.68
CA GLU A 281 -8.03 25.76 46.24
C GLU A 281 -9.26 26.58 45.85
N LYS A 282 -10.36 26.44 46.61
CA LYS A 282 -11.60 27.19 46.32
C LYS A 282 -11.39 28.70 46.44
N GLN A 283 -10.66 29.13 47.46
CA GLN A 283 -10.34 30.54 47.67
C GLN A 283 -9.45 31.06 46.52
N TRP A 284 -8.39 30.33 46.18
CA TRP A 284 -7.45 30.77 45.15
C TRP A 284 -8.07 30.74 43.76
N LEU A 285 -8.95 29.78 43.49
CA LEU A 285 -9.72 29.74 42.27
C LEU A 285 -10.70 30.92 42.18
N HIS A 286 -11.30 31.34 43.30
CA HIS A 286 -12.11 32.56 43.36
C HIS A 286 -11.27 33.81 43.07
N GLU A 287 -10.10 33.95 43.70
CA GLU A 287 -9.16 35.06 43.47
C GLU A 287 -8.72 35.10 41.98
N TRP A 288 -8.55 33.94 41.34
CA TRP A 288 -8.24 33.84 39.92
C TRP A 288 -9.43 34.22 39.02
N GLY A 289 -10.65 33.78 39.33
CA GLY A 289 -11.82 34.05 38.48
C GLY A 289 -12.70 32.83 38.18
N TYR A 290 -12.55 31.73 38.93
CA TYR A 290 -13.30 30.47 38.87
C TYR A 290 -12.96 29.49 37.74
N VAL A 291 -11.98 29.81 36.90
CA VAL A 291 -11.70 29.04 35.68
C VAL A 291 -10.32 28.40 35.76
N GLY A 292 -10.25 27.13 36.17
CA GLY A 292 -8.99 26.41 36.34
C GLY A 292 -9.08 25.13 37.18
N LYS A 293 -7.95 24.44 37.31
CA LYS A 293 -7.77 23.19 38.04
C LYS A 293 -6.49 23.25 38.87
N PHE A 294 -6.53 22.63 40.05
CA PHE A 294 -5.40 22.51 40.97
C PHE A 294 -5.11 21.03 41.25
N SER A 295 -3.82 20.75 41.43
CA SER A 295 -3.28 19.53 42.02
C SER A 295 -2.50 20.01 43.24
N SER A 296 -3.13 20.02 44.41
CA SER A 296 -2.50 20.46 45.66
C SER A 296 -1.79 19.34 46.39
N TYR A 297 -0.84 19.69 47.25
CA TYR A 297 -0.17 18.74 48.12
C TYR A 297 0.04 19.29 49.53
N SER A 298 0.92 20.27 49.70
CA SER A 298 1.23 20.85 51.02
C SER A 298 1.52 22.34 50.93
N SER A 299 1.42 23.04 52.06
CA SER A 299 1.75 24.47 52.16
C SER A 299 3.26 24.78 52.07
N LYS A 300 4.11 23.75 51.98
CA LYS A 300 5.58 23.86 52.02
C LYS A 300 6.27 23.37 50.75
N SER A 301 5.59 22.60 49.91
CA SER A 301 6.18 22.01 48.71
C SER A 301 5.13 21.57 47.71
N ARG A 302 5.52 21.59 46.43
CA ARG A 302 4.76 21.07 45.29
C ARG A 302 3.45 21.83 45.08
N GLY A 303 2.68 21.38 44.10
CA GLY A 303 1.39 21.92 43.75
C GLY A 303 1.44 22.50 42.34
N VAL A 304 0.52 22.06 41.49
CA VAL A 304 0.39 22.48 40.10
C VAL A 304 -0.99 23.08 39.89
N ALA A 305 -1.09 24.13 39.08
CA ALA A 305 -2.36 24.72 38.68
C ALA A 305 -2.37 24.99 37.16
N ILE A 306 -3.49 24.69 36.52
CA ILE A 306 -3.80 25.15 35.15
C ILE A 306 -4.99 26.09 35.27
N LEU A 307 -4.77 27.35 34.94
CA LEU A 307 -5.72 28.43 35.09
C LEU A 307 -6.00 29.04 33.72
N PHE A 308 -7.25 29.43 33.47
CA PHE A 308 -7.66 29.98 32.18
C PHE A 308 -8.18 31.40 32.35
N LYS A 309 -7.99 32.22 31.32
CA LYS A 309 -8.62 33.54 31.25
C LYS A 309 -10.14 33.38 31.15
N ASN A 310 -10.89 34.24 31.84
CA ASN A 310 -12.36 34.11 31.93
C ASN A 310 -13.07 34.27 30.58
N THR A 311 -12.47 34.99 29.63
CA THR A 311 -13.01 35.18 28.28
C THR A 311 -12.55 34.10 27.30
N PHE A 312 -11.70 33.17 27.73
CA PHE A 312 -11.15 32.15 26.86
C PHE A 312 -12.12 30.97 26.73
N GLU A 313 -12.50 30.65 25.49
CA GLU A 313 -13.41 29.56 25.20
C GLU A 313 -12.68 28.23 25.11
N PHE A 314 -13.05 27.29 25.99
CA PHE A 314 -12.53 25.94 25.97
C PHE A 314 -13.57 24.95 26.53
N LYS A 315 -13.33 23.66 26.27
CA LYS A 315 -14.12 22.56 26.82
C LYS A 315 -13.22 21.44 27.32
N ILE A 316 -13.28 21.14 28.61
CA ILE A 316 -12.62 19.96 29.19
C ILE A 316 -13.53 18.74 28.97
N HIS A 317 -12.97 17.68 28.40
CA HIS A 317 -13.67 16.40 28.19
C HIS A 317 -13.33 15.38 29.26
N ASP A 318 -12.08 15.36 29.71
CA ASP A 318 -11.59 14.45 30.74
C ASP A 318 -10.35 15.03 31.45
N GLU A 319 -10.10 14.57 32.67
CA GLU A 319 -9.03 15.09 33.53
C GLU A 319 -8.35 13.99 34.36
N THR A 320 -7.02 14.09 34.47
CA THR A 320 -6.20 13.26 35.36
C THR A 320 -5.36 14.19 36.24
N ILE A 321 -5.73 14.30 37.51
CA ILE A 321 -5.10 15.19 38.50
C ILE A 321 -4.33 14.35 39.50
N ASP A 322 -3.07 14.72 39.76
CA ASP A 322 -2.25 14.05 40.77
C ASP A 322 -2.70 14.39 42.19
N LEU A 323 -2.60 13.42 43.11
CA LEU A 323 -2.83 13.64 44.55
C LEU A 323 -1.58 14.15 45.27
N MET A 324 -0.40 14.01 44.63
CA MET A 324 0.88 14.38 45.22
C MET A 324 1.39 15.75 44.74
N GLY A 325 0.56 16.51 44.00
CA GLY A 325 0.86 17.87 43.56
C GLY A 325 1.88 17.96 42.43
N ASN A 326 2.09 16.90 41.64
CA ASN A 326 3.14 16.88 40.60
C ASN A 326 2.61 17.05 39.18
N PHE A 327 1.33 16.83 38.88
CA PHE A 327 0.83 17.04 37.52
C PHE A 327 -0.68 17.24 37.44
N ILE A 328 -1.11 17.86 36.36
CA ILE A 328 -2.49 17.90 35.87
C ILE A 328 -2.44 17.57 34.39
N ILE A 329 -3.28 16.65 33.91
CA ILE A 329 -3.44 16.34 32.49
C ILE A 329 -4.90 16.53 32.12
N LEU A 330 -5.17 17.37 31.12
CA LEU A 330 -6.50 17.69 30.62
C LEU A 330 -6.62 17.26 29.16
N ASP A 331 -7.73 16.61 28.82
CA ASP A 331 -8.20 16.47 27.44
C ASP A 331 -9.18 17.61 27.15
N ILE A 332 -8.74 18.58 26.34
CA ILE A 332 -9.39 19.87 26.20
C ILE A 332 -9.59 20.21 24.72
N THR A 333 -10.74 20.79 24.39
CA THR A 333 -10.97 21.42 23.09
C THR A 333 -10.84 22.93 23.22
N ILE A 334 -10.00 23.52 22.38
CA ILE A 334 -9.78 24.96 22.23
C ILE A 334 -10.01 25.28 20.75
N GLN A 335 -10.90 26.22 20.44
CA GLN A 335 -11.19 26.64 19.04
C GLN A 335 -11.42 25.44 18.09
N ASP A 336 -12.22 24.46 18.52
CA ASP A 336 -12.49 23.18 17.82
C ASP A 336 -11.33 22.18 17.68
N TYR A 337 -10.14 22.51 18.18
CA TYR A 337 -9.00 21.58 18.25
C TYR A 337 -8.96 20.85 19.59
N ARG A 338 -9.11 19.52 19.55
CA ARG A 338 -8.94 18.66 20.73
C ARG A 338 -7.45 18.37 20.95
N ILE A 339 -6.93 18.76 22.11
CA ILE A 339 -5.53 18.63 22.49
C ILE A 339 -5.42 17.96 23.88
N THR A 340 -4.28 17.33 24.14
CA THR A 340 -3.90 16.93 25.49
C THR A 340 -2.98 17.99 26.09
N LEU A 341 -3.43 18.67 27.15
CA LEU A 341 -2.65 19.68 27.87
C LEU A 341 -2.19 19.10 29.21
N ALA A 342 -0.87 19.00 29.42
CA ALA A 342 -0.28 18.49 30.65
C ALA A 342 0.60 19.55 31.31
N ALA A 343 0.29 19.88 32.57
CA ALA A 343 1.16 20.66 33.45
C ALA A 343 1.91 19.71 34.38
N ILE A 344 3.24 19.84 34.47
CA ILE A 344 4.08 18.94 35.28
C ILE A 344 5.03 19.69 36.21
N TYR A 345 5.28 19.09 37.36
CA TYR A 345 6.33 19.44 38.29
C TYR A 345 7.14 18.17 38.58
N GLY A 346 8.31 18.06 37.96
CA GLY A 346 9.18 16.89 38.03
C GLY A 346 9.76 16.68 39.43
N PRO A 347 10.11 15.44 39.80
CA PRO A 347 10.74 15.15 41.08
C PRO A 347 12.17 15.71 41.15
N ASN A 348 12.60 16.10 42.35
CA ASN A 348 13.98 16.57 42.57
C ASN A 348 15.02 15.43 42.47
N ASN A 349 14.60 14.21 42.79
CA ASN A 349 15.44 13.01 42.68
C ASN A 349 15.29 12.39 41.29
N ASP A 350 16.32 11.65 40.88
CA ASP A 350 16.30 10.93 39.60
C ASP A 350 15.27 9.79 39.63
N ASP A 351 14.11 10.04 39.05
CA ASP A 351 12.97 9.12 39.01
C ASP A 351 12.42 8.99 37.57
N PRO A 352 13.02 8.11 36.75
CA PRO A 352 12.56 7.87 35.38
C PRO A 352 11.15 7.24 35.33
N VAL A 353 10.72 6.55 36.40
CA VAL A 353 9.41 5.90 36.48
C VAL A 353 8.30 6.95 36.50
N PHE A 354 8.52 8.10 37.13
CA PHE A 354 7.60 9.23 37.08
C PHE A 354 7.29 9.64 35.63
N PHE A 355 8.30 9.88 34.80
CA PHE A 355 8.12 10.32 33.41
C PHE A 355 7.51 9.25 32.51
N GLU A 356 7.84 7.97 32.75
CA GLU A 356 7.19 6.85 32.06
C GLU A 356 5.69 6.80 32.37
N ASN A 357 5.32 7.01 33.62
CA ASN A 357 3.93 7.02 34.06
C ASN A 357 3.16 8.21 33.45
N ILE A 358 3.79 9.39 33.36
CA ILE A 358 3.23 10.56 32.66
C ILE A 358 2.97 10.25 31.19
N LYS A 359 3.94 9.68 30.47
CA LYS A 359 3.79 9.26 29.07
C LYS A 359 2.61 8.29 28.91
N HIS A 360 2.51 7.30 29.80
CA HIS A 360 1.44 6.31 29.76
C HIS A 360 0.06 6.94 29.96
N LYS A 361 -0.06 7.92 30.88
CA LYS A 361 -1.30 8.67 31.12
C LYS A 361 -1.68 9.55 29.93
N ILE A 362 -0.73 10.31 29.38
CA ILE A 362 -0.94 11.14 28.19
C ILE A 362 -1.41 10.30 26.99
N SER A 363 -0.80 9.12 26.80
CA SER A 363 -1.10 8.22 25.68
C SER A 363 -2.54 7.66 25.70
N ARG A 364 -3.27 7.75 26.83
CA ARG A 364 -4.67 7.29 26.93
C ARG A 364 -5.61 8.19 26.13
N TYR A 365 -5.33 9.48 26.07
CA TYR A 365 -6.21 10.47 25.44
C TYR A 365 -6.22 10.39 23.90
N SER A 366 -5.27 9.68 23.29
CA SER A 366 -5.22 9.43 21.83
C SER A 366 -5.28 10.67 20.93
N ASN A 367 -5.04 11.87 21.47
CA ASN A 367 -4.96 13.11 20.71
C ASN A 367 -3.60 13.20 19.98
N SER A 368 -3.61 13.71 18.75
CA SER A 368 -2.38 13.95 17.98
C SER A 368 -1.60 15.16 18.47
N SER A 369 -2.30 16.16 19.00
CA SER A 369 -1.74 17.41 19.50
C SER A 369 -1.60 17.33 21.02
N ILE A 370 -0.36 17.41 21.49
CA ILE A 370 -0.01 17.27 22.91
C ILE A 370 0.87 18.45 23.30
N VAL A 371 0.50 19.13 24.37
CA VAL A 371 1.28 20.20 24.98
C VAL A 371 1.63 19.76 26.38
N VAL A 372 2.93 19.64 26.68
CA VAL A 372 3.43 19.34 28.02
C VAL A 372 4.30 20.53 28.44
N ALA A 373 3.92 21.18 29.53
CA ALA A 373 4.63 22.35 30.05
C ALA A 373 4.76 22.24 31.57
N GLY A 374 5.78 22.87 32.13
CA GLY A 374 6.06 22.73 33.56
C GLY A 374 7.53 22.92 33.89
N ASP A 375 7.85 22.65 35.14
CA ASP A 375 9.23 22.52 35.58
C ASP A 375 9.56 21.03 35.66
N TRP A 376 10.43 20.58 34.75
CA TRP A 376 10.75 19.16 34.59
C TRP A 376 11.78 18.69 35.63
N ASN A 377 12.46 19.60 36.33
CA ASN A 377 13.61 19.28 37.19
C ASN A 377 14.68 18.41 36.49
N VAL A 378 14.78 18.50 35.16
CA VAL A 378 15.74 17.77 34.32
C VAL A 378 16.30 18.73 33.28
N VAL A 379 17.63 18.80 33.23
CA VAL A 379 18.37 19.57 32.23
C VAL A 379 18.42 18.76 30.93
N GLN A 380 18.07 19.34 29.78
CA GLN A 380 18.03 18.61 28.51
C GLN A 380 19.43 18.55 27.86
N ASP A 381 20.16 19.66 27.82
CA ASP A 381 21.55 19.68 27.37
C ASP A 381 22.44 20.22 28.49
N TYR A 382 23.28 19.36 29.06
CA TYR A 382 24.09 19.74 30.20
C TYR A 382 25.11 20.84 29.86
N ASP A 383 25.71 20.77 28.67
CA ASP A 383 26.76 21.68 28.26
C ASP A 383 26.20 23.04 27.81
N MET A 384 24.99 23.04 27.23
CA MET A 384 24.34 24.26 26.73
C MET A 384 23.46 24.96 27.77
N ASP A 385 22.75 24.20 28.61
CA ASP A 385 21.74 24.75 29.53
C ASP A 385 22.28 25.01 30.94
N THR A 386 23.53 24.63 31.23
CA THR A 386 24.15 24.85 32.56
C THR A 386 25.46 25.58 32.48
N LEU A 387 25.76 26.35 33.53
CA LEU A 387 27.05 27.00 33.71
C LEU A 387 27.51 26.76 35.15
N HIS A 388 28.70 26.18 35.31
CA HIS A 388 29.32 25.85 36.61
C HIS A 388 28.60 24.82 37.48
N TYR A 389 27.72 23.99 36.91
CA TYR A 389 27.19 22.82 37.62
C TYR A 389 28.31 21.79 37.84
N ARG A 390 28.30 21.11 38.99
CA ARG A 390 29.33 20.11 39.36
C ARG A 390 29.09 18.74 38.72
N SER A 391 27.84 18.42 38.44
CA SER A 391 27.40 17.14 37.90
C SER A 391 26.05 17.29 37.21
N GLU A 392 25.78 16.41 36.24
CA GLU A 392 24.48 16.31 35.60
C GLU A 392 23.43 15.78 36.60
N ASN A 393 22.37 16.55 36.81
CA ASN A 393 21.26 16.14 37.67
C ASN A 393 20.26 15.29 36.87
N ASN A 394 19.77 14.22 37.50
CA ASN A 394 18.70 13.34 36.99
C ASN A 394 18.94 12.71 35.60
N PRO A 395 20.11 12.08 35.36
CA PRO A 395 20.49 11.54 34.05
C PRO A 395 19.59 10.39 33.57
N GLN A 396 19.03 9.56 34.45
CA GLN A 396 18.13 8.47 34.04
C GLN A 396 16.78 9.02 33.59
N SER A 397 16.25 10.00 34.32
CA SER A 397 15.04 10.73 33.97
C SER A 397 15.21 11.43 32.62
N LYS A 398 16.35 12.10 32.40
CA LYS A 398 16.73 12.65 31.08
C LYS A 398 16.68 11.59 30.00
N ALA A 399 17.39 10.48 30.17
CA ALA A 399 17.41 9.40 29.18
C ALA A 399 15.99 8.89 28.86
N LYS A 400 15.12 8.79 29.86
CA LYS A 400 13.73 8.34 29.68
C LYS A 400 12.85 9.39 28.99
N ILE A 401 13.03 10.68 29.29
CA ILE A 401 12.39 11.78 28.57
C ILE A 401 12.84 11.76 27.11
N HIS A 402 14.14 11.70 26.84
CA HIS A 402 14.65 11.56 25.47
C HIS A 402 14.11 10.29 24.80
N GLU A 403 14.03 9.13 25.46
CA GLU A 403 13.38 7.95 24.89
C GLU A 403 11.90 8.20 24.55
N SER A 404 11.22 8.95 25.41
CA SER A 404 9.78 9.22 25.31
C SER A 404 9.41 10.22 24.23
N PHE A 405 10.27 11.22 24.02
CA PHE A 405 10.13 12.29 23.03
C PHE A 405 11.11 12.16 21.87
N LYS A 406 11.87 11.06 21.82
CA LYS A 406 12.79 10.76 20.72
C LYS A 406 11.98 10.86 19.46
N GLU A 407 12.40 11.77 18.60
CA GLU A 407 12.04 11.71 17.20
C GLU A 407 12.31 10.27 16.79
N THR A 408 11.25 9.56 16.41
CA THR A 408 11.40 8.15 16.03
C THR A 408 12.54 8.09 15.00
N GLU A 409 13.33 7.02 14.99
CA GLU A 409 14.36 6.77 13.95
C GLU A 409 13.81 7.07 12.53
N PHE A 410 12.51 6.90 12.35
CA PHE A 410 11.78 7.34 11.16
C PHE A 410 11.75 8.86 10.91
N ILE A 411 11.48 9.70 11.92
CA ILE A 411 11.48 11.16 11.80
C ILE A 411 12.88 11.67 11.47
N GLU A 412 13.92 11.15 12.11
CA GLU A 412 15.31 11.50 11.76
C GLU A 412 15.61 11.11 10.31
N LYS A 413 15.20 9.91 9.90
CA LYS A 413 15.31 9.44 8.51
C LYS A 413 14.57 10.35 7.53
N VAL A 414 13.36 10.81 7.88
CA VAL A 414 12.56 11.73 7.06
C VAL A 414 13.21 13.10 6.97
N LYS A 415 13.74 13.64 8.07
CA LYS A 415 14.50 14.90 8.06
C LYS A 415 15.75 14.77 7.20
N GLY A 416 16.46 13.65 7.32
CA GLY A 416 17.59 13.30 6.47
C GLY A 416 17.20 13.26 5.00
N ASP A 417 16.11 12.55 4.64
CA ASP A 417 15.60 12.48 3.28
C ASP A 417 15.26 13.86 2.71
N ILE A 418 14.60 14.71 3.50
CA ILE A 418 14.27 16.09 3.11
C ILE A 418 15.55 16.87 2.85
N LYS A 419 16.51 16.82 3.78
CA LYS A 419 17.80 17.51 3.66
C LYS A 419 18.57 17.04 2.43
N THR A 420 18.66 15.74 2.20
CA THR A 420 19.33 15.17 1.02
C THR A 420 18.67 15.63 -0.28
N VAL A 421 17.33 15.64 -0.36
CA VAL A 421 16.64 16.15 -1.55
C VAL A 421 16.89 17.65 -1.73
N ILE A 422 16.91 18.44 -0.65
CA ILE A 422 17.24 19.87 -0.71
C ILE A 422 18.67 20.06 -1.25
N GLU A 423 19.65 19.34 -0.71
CA GLU A 423 21.06 19.41 -1.13
C GLU A 423 21.29 18.93 -2.57
N GLU A 424 20.60 17.88 -3.02
CA GLU A 424 20.66 17.36 -4.39
C GLU A 424 20.21 18.41 -5.43
N TYR A 425 19.32 19.33 -5.05
CA TYR A 425 18.67 20.28 -5.95
C TYR A 425 18.97 21.75 -5.63
N GLU A 426 19.87 22.04 -4.68
CA GLU A 426 20.37 23.39 -4.39
C GLU A 426 21.28 23.86 -5.54
N SER A 427 21.15 25.12 -5.97
CA SER A 427 22.02 25.68 -7.03
C SER A 427 23.40 26.06 -6.47
N ASP A 428 24.47 25.67 -7.18
CA ASP A 428 25.92 25.95 -6.98
C ASP A 428 26.35 26.52 -5.59
N PRO A 429 27.10 25.75 -4.77
CA PRO A 429 27.56 26.18 -3.44
C PRO A 429 28.55 27.37 -3.42
N SER A 430 28.96 27.88 -4.58
CA SER A 430 29.99 28.94 -4.70
C SER A 430 29.45 30.37 -4.72
N ILE A 431 28.12 30.55 -4.66
CA ILE A 431 27.48 31.87 -4.63
C ILE A 431 27.13 32.22 -3.18
N ASP A 432 28.09 32.84 -2.47
CA ASP A 432 27.82 33.59 -1.24
C ASP A 432 26.95 34.80 -1.58
N ILE A 433 25.63 34.63 -1.46
CA ILE A 433 24.72 35.76 -1.28
C ILE A 433 23.99 35.51 0.03
N GLU A 434 24.31 36.35 1.01
CA GLU A 434 23.68 36.48 2.33
C GLU A 434 22.19 36.90 2.21
N THR A 435 21.36 36.08 1.55
CA THR A 435 19.90 36.24 1.54
C THR A 435 19.25 34.90 1.87
N GLU A 436 18.33 34.92 2.84
CA GLU A 436 17.64 33.78 3.44
C GLU A 436 16.83 32.88 2.48
N ASP A 437 16.86 33.13 1.16
CA ASP A 437 16.10 32.40 0.15
C ASP A 437 16.99 31.41 -0.61
N LYS A 438 16.99 30.15 -0.17
CA LYS A 438 17.64 29.05 -0.91
C LYS A 438 17.07 28.93 -2.33
N GLN A 439 17.93 29.04 -3.33
CA GLN A 439 17.57 28.88 -4.74
C GLN A 439 17.80 27.42 -5.18
N PHE A 440 16.84 26.86 -5.91
CA PHE A 440 16.84 25.47 -6.34
C PHE A 440 16.88 25.36 -7.87
N ASN A 441 17.57 24.35 -8.38
CA ASN A 441 17.69 24.05 -9.81
C ASN A 441 16.41 23.44 -10.43
N ILE A 442 15.40 23.13 -9.60
CA ILE A 442 14.08 22.61 -9.99
C ILE A 442 12.95 23.47 -9.41
N SER A 443 11.75 23.36 -10.01
CA SER A 443 10.55 24.03 -9.47
C SER A 443 10.19 23.51 -8.07
N TYR A 444 9.66 24.38 -7.20
CA TYR A 444 9.20 24.00 -5.85
C TYR A 444 8.14 22.88 -5.85
N GLN A 445 7.30 22.83 -6.88
CA GLN A 445 6.32 21.75 -7.03
C GLN A 445 7.02 20.39 -7.25
N LEU A 446 8.00 20.35 -8.14
CA LEU A 446 8.79 19.15 -8.40
C LEU A 446 9.62 18.78 -7.18
N LEU A 447 10.22 19.76 -6.48
CA LEU A 447 10.95 19.55 -5.23
C LEU A 447 10.06 18.88 -4.18
N TRP A 448 8.84 19.37 -4.00
CA TRP A 448 7.87 18.77 -3.09
C TRP A 448 7.48 17.34 -3.48
N ASP A 449 7.31 17.07 -4.78
CA ASP A 449 7.04 15.72 -5.28
C ASP A 449 8.24 14.78 -5.06
N MET A 450 9.48 15.27 -5.21
CA MET A 450 10.70 14.51 -4.90
C MET A 450 10.84 14.21 -3.41
N ILE A 451 10.59 15.19 -2.54
CA ILE A 451 10.57 15.01 -1.08
C ILE A 451 9.54 13.93 -0.71
N LYS A 452 8.29 14.06 -1.17
CA LYS A 452 7.24 13.08 -0.91
C LYS A 452 7.61 11.68 -1.41
N MET A 453 8.22 11.58 -2.59
CA MET A 453 8.67 10.30 -3.15
C MET A 453 9.74 9.66 -2.28
N LYS A 454 10.78 10.41 -1.89
CA LYS A 454 11.88 9.93 -1.04
C LYS A 454 11.37 9.49 0.33
N VAL A 455 10.59 10.35 0.99
CA VAL A 455 9.94 10.08 2.28
C VAL A 455 9.05 8.84 2.20
N ARG A 456 8.27 8.67 1.13
CA ARG A 456 7.44 7.48 0.92
C ARG A 456 8.28 6.22 0.81
N GLY A 457 9.35 6.24 0.01
CA GLY A 457 10.27 5.11 -0.12
C GLY A 457 10.89 4.72 1.22
N SER A 458 11.33 5.73 1.98
CA SER A 458 11.85 5.56 3.32
C SER A 458 10.84 5.01 4.32
N ALA A 459 9.59 5.48 4.28
CA ALA A 459 8.51 4.99 5.13
C ALA A 459 8.20 3.51 4.87
N ILE A 460 8.16 3.10 3.60
CA ILE A 460 7.93 1.71 3.21
C ILE A 460 9.08 0.83 3.71
N SER A 461 10.32 1.24 3.44
CA SER A 461 11.52 0.52 3.87
C SER A 461 11.59 0.36 5.38
N PHE A 462 11.40 1.46 6.11
CA PHE A 462 11.43 1.48 7.57
C PHE A 462 10.31 0.62 8.19
N SER A 463 9.09 0.72 7.66
CA SER A 463 7.97 -0.10 8.12
C SER A 463 8.22 -1.60 7.87
N SER A 464 8.83 -1.94 6.74
CA SER A 464 9.23 -3.32 6.41
C SER A 464 10.30 -3.84 7.38
N PHE A 465 11.30 -3.02 7.66
CA PHE A 465 12.35 -3.33 8.64
C PHE A 465 11.77 -3.54 10.05
N GLN A 466 10.95 -2.61 10.55
CA GLN A 466 10.30 -2.75 11.86
C GLN A 466 9.44 -4.02 11.95
N LYS A 467 8.72 -4.37 10.87
CA LYS A 467 7.96 -5.62 10.82
C LYS A 467 8.87 -6.85 10.91
N LYS A 468 10.01 -6.84 10.21
CA LYS A 468 10.99 -7.93 10.24
C LYS A 468 11.61 -8.10 11.64
N GLU A 469 12.04 -7.00 12.26
CA GLU A 469 12.60 -6.99 13.61
C GLU A 469 11.56 -7.40 14.66
N GLY A 470 10.32 -6.91 14.55
CA GLY A 470 9.22 -7.33 15.42
C GLY A 470 8.95 -8.83 15.33
N ASN A 471 8.91 -9.39 14.12
CA ASN A 471 8.72 -10.83 13.91
C ASN A 471 9.90 -11.66 14.44
N LYS A 472 11.12 -11.14 14.35
CA LYS A 472 12.32 -11.78 14.91
C LYS A 472 12.24 -11.82 16.44
N LYS A 473 11.95 -10.68 17.07
CA LYS A 473 11.75 -10.58 18.53
C LYS A 473 10.63 -11.50 19.02
N GLU A 474 9.50 -11.57 18.30
CA GLU A 474 8.41 -12.49 18.65
C GLU A 474 8.87 -13.95 18.65
N LYS A 475 9.62 -14.37 17.63
CA LYS A 475 10.18 -15.73 17.57
C LYS A 475 11.19 -15.99 18.69
N ASP A 476 12.07 -15.03 18.96
CA ASP A 476 13.08 -15.15 20.01
C ASP A 476 12.44 -15.25 21.40
N LEU A 477 11.40 -14.45 21.68
CA LEU A 477 10.64 -14.52 22.93
C LEU A 477 9.92 -15.87 23.08
N LEU A 478 9.26 -16.36 22.03
CA LEU A 478 8.61 -17.67 22.05
C LEU A 478 9.60 -18.81 22.32
N TYR A 479 10.77 -18.75 21.70
CA TYR A 479 11.84 -19.73 21.92
C TYR A 479 12.40 -19.68 23.36
N LYS A 480 12.60 -18.48 23.90
CA LYS A 480 13.06 -18.34 25.30
C LYS A 480 12.01 -18.82 26.29
N ILE A 481 10.73 -18.53 26.06
CA ILE A 481 9.63 -19.03 26.90
C ILE A 481 9.61 -20.56 26.87
N SER A 482 9.76 -21.21 25.70
CA SER A 482 9.80 -22.68 25.64
C SER A 482 10.98 -23.27 26.41
N LEU A 483 12.16 -22.64 26.36
CA LEU A 483 13.32 -23.07 27.16
C LEU A 483 13.09 -22.90 28.66
N LEU A 484 12.41 -21.83 29.08
CA LEU A 484 12.07 -21.62 30.49
C LEU A 484 11.01 -22.62 30.96
N ASP A 485 10.04 -22.97 30.11
CA ASP A 485 9.06 -24.02 30.42
C ASP A 485 9.73 -25.39 30.60
N GLU A 486 10.70 -25.74 29.76
CA GLU A 486 11.51 -26.96 29.94
C GLU A 486 12.29 -26.94 31.27
N LYS A 487 12.92 -25.81 31.60
CA LYS A 487 13.63 -25.65 32.89
C LYS A 487 12.71 -25.73 34.10
N LEU A 488 11.47 -25.25 34.00
CA LEU A 488 10.47 -25.34 35.06
C LEU A 488 9.97 -26.77 35.27
N LEU A 489 9.93 -27.58 34.20
CA LEU A 489 9.66 -29.02 34.29
C LEU A 489 10.79 -29.77 35.01
N GLU A 490 12.04 -29.34 34.82
CA GLU A 490 13.21 -29.94 35.48
C GLU A 490 13.41 -29.46 36.92
N ASN A 491 13.23 -28.16 37.19
CA ASN A 491 13.44 -27.52 38.48
C ASN A 491 12.41 -26.41 38.73
N ASN A 492 11.57 -26.60 39.74
CA ASN A 492 10.45 -25.70 40.06
C ASN A 492 10.92 -24.46 40.88
N LEU A 493 11.81 -23.65 40.32
CA LEU A 493 12.41 -22.49 40.96
C LEU A 493 11.57 -21.21 40.76
N PRO A 494 11.22 -20.47 41.84
CA PRO A 494 10.43 -19.24 41.74
C PRO A 494 11.05 -18.14 40.86
N SER A 495 12.38 -18.05 40.78
CA SER A 495 13.08 -17.07 39.95
C SER A 495 12.86 -17.30 38.45
N VAL A 496 12.71 -18.56 38.04
CA VAL A 496 12.49 -18.95 36.63
C VAL A 496 11.06 -18.62 36.20
N TYR A 497 10.08 -18.73 37.12
CA TYR A 497 8.71 -18.26 36.87
C TYR A 497 8.64 -16.75 36.63
N GLN A 498 9.32 -15.96 37.47
CA GLN A 498 9.35 -14.51 37.31
C GLN A 498 9.96 -14.08 35.97
N GLU A 499 11.04 -14.76 35.56
CA GLU A 499 11.67 -14.50 34.25
C GLU A 499 10.73 -14.85 33.09
N ARG A 500 10.00 -15.97 33.18
CA ARG A 500 9.01 -16.37 32.19
C ARG A 500 7.84 -15.37 32.10
N GLU A 501 7.26 -14.99 33.24
CA GLU A 501 6.17 -14.00 33.29
C GLU A 501 6.59 -12.66 32.66
N GLY A 502 7.84 -12.23 32.90
CA GLY A 502 8.41 -11.04 32.26
C GLY A 502 8.45 -11.14 30.74
N MET A 503 8.88 -12.28 30.19
CA MET A 503 8.94 -12.52 28.75
C MET A 503 7.54 -12.64 28.11
N GLU A 504 6.58 -13.24 28.81
CA GLU A 504 5.18 -13.30 28.35
C GLU A 504 4.55 -11.91 28.30
N LEU A 505 4.84 -11.05 29.28
CA LEU A 505 4.39 -9.66 29.28
C LEU A 505 4.96 -8.89 28.10
N GLU A 506 6.26 -9.05 27.81
CA GLU A 506 6.91 -8.42 26.65
C GLU A 506 6.27 -8.87 25.33
N LEU A 507 5.99 -10.17 25.19
CA LEU A 507 5.31 -10.74 24.03
C LEU A 507 3.89 -10.17 23.87
N LYS A 508 3.15 -10.01 24.97
CA LYS A 508 1.81 -9.42 24.96
C LYS A 508 1.84 -7.96 24.50
N ILE A 509 2.77 -7.15 25.02
CA ILE A 509 2.96 -5.75 24.62
C ILE A 509 3.23 -5.65 23.11
N LEU A 510 4.09 -6.53 22.57
CA LEU A 510 4.41 -6.58 21.15
C LEU A 510 3.17 -6.88 20.29
N ARG A 511 2.34 -7.84 20.70
CA ARG A 511 1.10 -8.20 19.99
C ARG A 511 0.03 -7.12 20.07
N GLU A 512 -0.12 -6.45 21.21
CA GLU A 512 -1.05 -5.32 21.35
C GLU A 512 -0.71 -4.18 20.37
N LYS A 513 0.58 -3.91 20.15
CA LYS A 513 1.02 -2.94 19.13
C LYS A 513 0.58 -3.36 17.73
N ASN A 514 0.67 -4.64 17.39
CA ASN A 514 0.20 -5.16 16.10
C ASN A 514 -1.32 -5.01 15.93
N VAL A 515 -2.10 -5.31 16.98
CA VAL A 515 -3.56 -5.15 16.98
C VAL A 515 -3.94 -3.68 16.78
N LYS A 516 -3.31 -2.75 17.52
CA LYS A 516 -3.52 -1.30 17.32
C LYS A 516 -3.25 -0.89 15.87
N GLY A 517 -2.17 -1.40 15.26
CA GLY A 517 -1.87 -1.13 13.85
C GLY A 517 -2.95 -1.64 12.87
N ILE A 518 -3.56 -2.79 13.15
CA ILE A 518 -4.69 -3.30 12.36
C ILE A 518 -5.90 -2.38 12.47
N ILE A 519 -6.24 -1.97 13.70
CA ILE A 519 -7.37 -1.05 13.97
C ILE A 519 -7.18 0.28 13.23
N THR A 520 -5.99 0.87 13.30
CA THR A 520 -5.69 2.14 12.61
C THR A 520 -5.85 2.01 11.09
N ARG A 521 -5.36 0.92 10.49
CA ARG A 521 -5.54 0.68 9.04
C ARG A 521 -7.00 0.48 8.65
N ALA A 522 -7.78 -0.20 9.49
CA ALA A 522 -9.22 -0.36 9.27
C ALA A 522 -9.95 1.00 9.29
N LYS A 523 -9.62 1.86 10.27
CA LYS A 523 -10.15 3.23 10.35
C LYS A 523 -9.77 4.08 9.14
N ALA A 524 -8.50 4.05 8.73
CA ALA A 524 -8.02 4.79 7.57
C ALA A 524 -8.71 4.31 6.27
N ARG A 525 -8.88 3.00 6.10
CA ARG A 525 -9.61 2.43 4.96
C ARG A 525 -11.07 2.89 4.95
N TRP A 526 -11.74 2.85 6.10
CA TRP A 526 -13.11 3.36 6.24
C TRP A 526 -13.23 4.83 5.85
N GLN A 527 -12.28 5.67 6.25
CA GLN A 527 -12.30 7.10 5.90
C GLN A 527 -12.07 7.35 4.40
N VAL A 528 -11.26 6.51 3.74
CA VAL A 528 -10.95 6.66 2.30
C VAL A 528 -12.04 6.06 1.41
N GLU A 529 -12.64 4.94 1.82
CA GLU A 529 -13.53 4.09 1.02
C GLU A 529 -15.00 4.13 1.47
N GLY A 530 -15.29 4.53 2.71
CA GLY A 530 -16.59 4.29 3.37
C GLY A 530 -17.79 5.00 2.74
N GLU A 531 -17.62 6.24 2.27
CA GLU A 531 -18.70 7.00 1.62
C GLU A 531 -18.61 7.00 0.08
N LYS A 532 -17.61 6.32 -0.50
CA LYS A 532 -17.41 6.28 -1.95
C LYS A 532 -18.11 5.05 -2.55
N GLY A 533 -18.70 5.22 -3.73
CA GLY A 533 -19.22 4.11 -4.51
C GLY A 533 -18.12 3.09 -4.78
N SER A 534 -18.16 1.97 -4.05
CA SER A 534 -17.16 0.92 -4.20
C SER A 534 -17.36 0.18 -5.54
N ASN A 535 -16.30 -0.46 -6.03
CA ASN A 535 -16.41 -1.35 -7.21
C ASN A 535 -17.51 -2.40 -7.05
N TYR A 536 -17.80 -2.81 -5.81
CA TYR A 536 -18.90 -3.71 -5.50
C TYR A 536 -20.26 -3.08 -5.82
N PHE A 537 -20.55 -1.85 -5.35
CA PHE A 537 -21.80 -1.16 -5.66
C PHE A 537 -21.93 -0.83 -7.15
N CYS A 538 -20.84 -0.39 -7.80
CA CYS A 538 -20.83 -0.14 -9.24
C CYS A 538 -21.12 -1.41 -10.04
N ASN A 539 -20.60 -2.56 -9.62
CA ASN A 539 -20.85 -3.85 -10.28
C ASN A 539 -22.24 -4.40 -9.97
N LEU A 540 -22.76 -4.18 -8.76
CA LEU A 540 -24.12 -4.52 -8.38
C LEU A 540 -25.14 -3.74 -9.24
N GLU A 541 -24.94 -2.44 -9.41
CA GLU A 541 -25.82 -1.61 -10.24
C GLU A 541 -25.72 -1.97 -11.73
N LYS A 542 -24.51 -2.27 -12.23
CA LYS A 542 -24.33 -2.83 -13.59
C LYS A 542 -25.09 -4.14 -13.80
N LYS A 543 -25.07 -5.03 -12.79
CA LYS A 543 -25.81 -6.29 -12.82
C LYS A 543 -27.32 -6.04 -12.82
N HIS A 544 -27.82 -5.18 -11.94
CA HIS A 544 -29.23 -4.80 -11.88
C HIS A 544 -29.71 -4.11 -13.16
N TYR A 545 -28.88 -3.28 -13.78
CA TYR A 545 -29.17 -2.68 -15.08
C TYR A 545 -29.33 -3.76 -16.17
N THR A 546 -28.41 -4.73 -16.20
CA THR A 546 -28.45 -5.85 -17.17
C THR A 546 -29.67 -6.76 -16.95
N GLU A 547 -30.05 -7.02 -15.69
CA GLU A 547 -31.22 -7.83 -15.33
C GLU A 547 -32.56 -7.14 -15.65
N LYS A 548 -32.60 -5.79 -15.65
CA LYS A 548 -33.80 -5.01 -15.98
C LYS A 548 -34.03 -4.87 -17.49
N ILE A 549 -33.04 -5.18 -18.32
CA ILE A 549 -33.17 -5.15 -19.77
C ILE A 549 -33.74 -6.48 -20.25
N ILE A 550 -34.81 -6.42 -21.04
CA ILE A 550 -35.38 -7.59 -21.74
C ILE A 550 -34.81 -7.57 -23.16
N PRO A 551 -33.79 -8.40 -23.47
CA PRO A 551 -33.11 -8.35 -24.77
C PRO A 551 -33.89 -9.03 -25.90
N LYS A 552 -34.88 -9.86 -25.55
CA LYS A 552 -35.64 -10.71 -26.47
C LYS A 552 -37.02 -10.99 -25.90
N LEU A 553 -38.04 -10.99 -26.77
CA LEU A 553 -39.41 -11.41 -26.45
C LEU A 553 -39.90 -12.38 -27.53
N ILE A 554 -40.63 -13.42 -27.13
CA ILE A 554 -41.29 -14.37 -28.06
C ILE A 554 -42.78 -14.05 -28.06
N LEU A 555 -43.34 -13.85 -29.26
CA LEU A 555 -44.74 -13.53 -29.48
C LEU A 555 -45.63 -14.79 -29.43
N GLU A 556 -46.95 -14.60 -29.45
CA GLU A 556 -47.93 -15.69 -29.37
C GLU A 556 -47.91 -16.64 -30.57
N ASP A 557 -47.41 -16.16 -31.71
CA ASP A 557 -47.19 -16.90 -32.94
C ASP A 557 -45.78 -17.50 -33.04
N GLU A 558 -45.07 -17.58 -31.90
CA GLU A 558 -43.69 -18.07 -31.77
C GLU A 558 -42.63 -17.22 -32.50
N THR A 559 -43.00 -16.05 -33.03
CA THR A 559 -42.03 -15.16 -33.65
C THR A 559 -41.19 -14.42 -32.61
N GLU A 560 -39.92 -14.20 -32.92
CA GLU A 560 -38.95 -13.58 -32.02
C GLU A 560 -38.76 -12.10 -32.35
N ILE A 561 -38.87 -11.25 -31.34
CA ILE A 561 -38.52 -9.84 -31.43
C ILE A 561 -37.34 -9.51 -30.51
N THR A 562 -36.33 -8.86 -31.08
CA THR A 562 -35.10 -8.43 -30.39
C THR A 562 -34.88 -6.92 -30.43
N ASP A 563 -35.63 -6.20 -31.29
CA ASP A 563 -35.55 -4.74 -31.37
C ASP A 563 -36.19 -4.07 -30.13
N PRO A 564 -35.49 -3.14 -29.44
CA PRO A 564 -35.99 -2.49 -28.23
C PRO A 564 -37.28 -1.68 -28.41
N SER A 565 -37.54 -1.15 -29.60
CA SER A 565 -38.76 -0.36 -29.86
C SER A 565 -39.96 -1.28 -30.07
N SER A 566 -39.77 -2.38 -30.80
CA SER A 566 -40.76 -3.44 -30.96
C SER A 566 -41.09 -4.12 -29.63
N ILE A 567 -40.09 -4.42 -28.79
CA ILE A 567 -40.31 -5.00 -27.44
C ILE A 567 -41.15 -4.05 -26.57
N ARG A 568 -40.85 -2.75 -26.57
CA ARG A 568 -41.64 -1.76 -25.80
C ARG A 568 -43.07 -1.62 -26.31
N ASN A 569 -43.27 -1.64 -27.62
CA ASN A 569 -44.61 -1.57 -28.21
C ASN A 569 -45.44 -2.80 -27.85
N GLU A 570 -44.86 -3.99 -27.92
CA GLU A 570 -45.54 -5.22 -27.53
C GLU A 570 -45.86 -5.24 -26.03
N GLN A 571 -44.93 -4.82 -25.17
CA GLN A 571 -45.19 -4.66 -23.74
C GLN A 571 -46.36 -3.70 -23.48
N LYS A 572 -46.39 -2.56 -24.17
CA LYS A 572 -47.47 -1.58 -24.07
C LYS A 572 -48.80 -2.18 -24.52
N GLN A 573 -48.81 -2.93 -25.63
CA GLN A 573 -49.99 -3.62 -26.16
C GLN A 573 -50.51 -4.67 -25.16
N PHE A 574 -49.61 -5.47 -24.60
CA PHE A 574 -49.90 -6.49 -23.60
C PHE A 574 -50.58 -5.89 -22.36
N TYR A 575 -49.98 -4.86 -21.75
CA TYR A 575 -50.55 -4.22 -20.56
C TYR A 575 -51.85 -3.47 -20.86
N LYS A 576 -51.98 -2.87 -22.05
CA LYS A 576 -53.24 -2.24 -22.49
C LYS A 576 -54.37 -3.26 -22.62
N ASN A 577 -54.10 -4.41 -23.24
CA ASN A 577 -55.04 -5.52 -23.35
C ASN A 577 -55.36 -6.14 -21.98
N TYR A 578 -54.37 -6.25 -21.10
CA TYR A 578 -54.56 -6.71 -19.73
C TYR A 578 -55.50 -5.80 -18.94
N ILE A 579 -55.30 -4.48 -18.99
CA ILE A 579 -56.17 -3.50 -18.31
C ILE A 579 -57.60 -3.57 -18.86
N LEU A 580 -57.78 -3.75 -20.17
CA LEU A 580 -59.11 -3.93 -20.78
C LEU A 580 -59.81 -5.22 -20.32
N VAL A 581 -59.09 -6.34 -20.26
CA VAL A 581 -59.63 -7.62 -19.76
C VAL A 581 -59.99 -7.54 -18.28
N VAL A 582 -59.11 -6.93 -17.46
CA VAL A 582 -59.34 -6.74 -16.02
C VAL A 582 -60.57 -5.85 -15.78
N ASN A 583 -60.73 -4.74 -16.52
CA ASN A 583 -61.93 -3.89 -16.43
C ASN A 583 -63.20 -4.63 -16.85
N HIS A 584 -63.13 -5.51 -17.86
CA HIS A 584 -64.30 -6.30 -18.28
C HIS A 584 -64.69 -7.37 -17.25
N CYS A 585 -63.72 -7.96 -16.54
CA CYS A 585 -63.95 -8.87 -15.42
C CYS A 585 -64.43 -8.15 -14.15
N TYR A 586 -64.02 -6.90 -13.93
CA TYR A 586 -64.41 -6.06 -12.78
C TYR A 586 -65.92 -5.78 -12.75
N LEU A 587 -66.55 -5.67 -13.93
CA LEU A 587 -67.99 -5.44 -14.07
C LEU A 587 -68.88 -6.66 -13.80
N LYS A 588 -68.32 -7.87 -13.63
CA LYS A 588 -69.11 -9.13 -13.53
C LYS A 588 -68.93 -9.94 -12.25
N LEU A 589 -68.01 -9.59 -11.34
CA LEU A 589 -67.71 -10.43 -10.17
C LEU A 589 -67.50 -9.62 -8.89
N THR A 590 -68.14 -10.03 -7.79
CA THR A 590 -67.99 -9.43 -6.46
C THR A 590 -66.66 -9.84 -5.82
N GLY A 591 -65.80 -8.84 -5.59
CA GLY A 591 -64.72 -8.73 -4.59
C GLY A 591 -63.69 -9.85 -4.46
N THR A 592 -64.09 -11.05 -4.06
CA THR A 592 -63.18 -12.09 -3.53
C THR A 592 -62.85 -13.18 -4.54
N HIS A 593 -63.75 -13.51 -5.48
CA HIS A 593 -63.43 -14.45 -6.57
C HIS A 593 -62.50 -13.83 -7.63
N PHE A 594 -62.42 -12.50 -7.67
CA PHE A 594 -61.64 -11.73 -8.63
C PHE A 594 -60.11 -11.91 -8.45
N PHE A 595 -59.62 -11.79 -7.22
CA PHE A 595 -58.17 -11.87 -6.95
C PHE A 595 -57.60 -13.27 -7.18
N ASN A 596 -58.32 -14.32 -6.79
CA ASN A 596 -57.88 -15.70 -7.01
C ASN A 596 -57.87 -16.09 -8.50
N MET A 597 -58.86 -15.62 -9.28
CA MET A 597 -58.89 -15.88 -10.72
C MET A 597 -57.77 -15.13 -11.47
N ILE A 598 -57.45 -13.89 -11.05
CA ILE A 598 -56.36 -13.11 -11.63
C ILE A 598 -54.99 -13.75 -11.35
N ILE A 599 -54.74 -14.23 -10.12
CA ILE A 599 -53.48 -14.91 -9.79
C ILE A 599 -53.31 -16.20 -10.61
N LEU A 600 -54.37 -17.00 -10.78
CA LEU A 600 -54.34 -18.22 -11.59
C LEU A 600 -54.16 -17.94 -13.09
N LEU A 601 -54.79 -16.90 -13.63
CA LEU A 601 -54.59 -16.48 -15.03
C LEU A 601 -53.18 -15.91 -15.28
N LEU A 602 -52.64 -15.13 -14.33
CA LEU A 602 -51.28 -14.60 -14.39
C LEU A 602 -50.24 -15.74 -14.37
N GLN A 603 -50.41 -16.72 -13.48
CA GLN A 603 -49.50 -17.86 -13.38
C GLN A 603 -49.52 -18.74 -14.63
N ASN A 604 -50.70 -18.97 -15.23
CA ASN A 604 -50.82 -19.80 -16.44
C ASN A 604 -50.42 -19.10 -17.74
N ARG A 605 -50.66 -17.78 -17.89
CA ARG A 605 -50.24 -17.02 -19.08
C ARG A 605 -48.76 -16.63 -19.06
N MET A 606 -48.18 -16.31 -17.90
CA MET A 606 -46.75 -16.01 -17.82
C MET A 606 -45.88 -17.25 -18.08
N ARG A 607 -46.28 -18.44 -17.60
CA ARG A 607 -45.52 -19.69 -17.87
C ARG A 607 -45.49 -20.12 -19.34
N LYS A 608 -46.49 -19.74 -20.15
CA LYS A 608 -46.54 -20.10 -21.58
C LYS A 608 -45.82 -19.11 -22.50
N ARG A 609 -45.73 -17.83 -22.11
CA ARG A 609 -45.17 -16.74 -22.96
C ARG A 609 -43.73 -16.34 -22.59
N TRP A 610 -43.27 -16.69 -21.39
CA TRP A 610 -41.95 -16.33 -20.89
C TRP A 610 -41.23 -17.60 -20.44
N VAL A 611 -40.56 -18.25 -21.40
CA VAL A 611 -39.54 -19.26 -21.10
C VAL A 611 -38.20 -18.52 -21.06
N PRO A 612 -37.54 -18.38 -19.89
CA PRO A 612 -36.14 -17.98 -19.86
C PRO A 612 -35.37 -19.09 -20.58
N VAL A 613 -34.73 -18.78 -21.71
CA VAL A 613 -33.80 -19.70 -22.36
C VAL A 613 -32.58 -19.79 -21.44
N ARG A 614 -32.59 -20.76 -20.53
CA ARG A 614 -31.46 -21.08 -19.67
C ARG A 614 -31.19 -22.57 -19.48
N ASP A 615 -31.83 -23.42 -20.27
CA ASP A 615 -31.41 -24.81 -20.45
C ASP A 615 -31.39 -25.14 -21.95
N PHE A 616 -30.29 -24.75 -22.62
CA PHE A 616 -29.62 -25.46 -23.71
C PHE A 616 -28.17 -24.99 -23.81
#